data_AF-A0A6A8A761-F1
#
_entry.id   AF-A0A6A8A761-F1
#
_cell.length_a   1.000
_cell.length_b   1.000
_cell.length_c   1.000
_cell.angle_alpha   90.00
_cell.angle_beta   90.00
_cell.angle_gamma   90.00
#
_symmetry.space_group_name_H-M   'P 1'
#
loop_
_entity.id
_entity.type
_entity.pdbx_description
1 polymer ?
#
loop_
_entity_poly.entity_id
_entity_poly.type
_entity_poly.pdbx_seq_one_letter_code
_entity_poly.pdbx_strand_id
1 'polypeptide(L)' 'MREKKLKEIEAMAATIRELAVPGMKPKALIEAVKEKHPKASNKEIARAAFLSVILSAEYDAEDTQALHDLAMETRDDPTS' A
#
# COMPACT_ATOMS: atom_id res chain seq x y z
N MET A 1 -6.63 20.56 7.90
CA MET A 1 -6.32 19.90 6.61
C MET A 1 -5.49 18.62 6.76
N ARG A 2 -4.49 18.57 7.65
CA ARG A 2 -3.63 17.37 7.82
C ARG A 2 -4.38 16.10 8.29
N GLU A 3 -5.35 16.22 9.19
CA GLU A 3 -6.15 15.07 9.65
C GLU A 3 -7.01 14.43 8.55
N LYS A 4 -7.57 15.21 7.62
CA LYS A 4 -8.33 14.65 6.50
C LYS A 4 -7.45 13.78 5.60
N LYS A 5 -6.24 14.25 5.29
CA LYS A 5 -5.26 13.49 4.52
C LYS A 5 -4.80 12.23 5.25
N LEU A 6 -4.62 12.29 6.57
CA LEU A 6 -4.25 11.11 7.35
C LEU A 6 -5.36 10.05 7.29
N LYS A 7 -6.61 10.45 7.52
CA LYS A 7 -7.77 9.55 7.42
C LYS A 7 -7.93 8.93 6.03
N GLU A 8 -7.64 9.67 4.96
CA GLU A 8 -7.64 9.12 3.60
C GLU A 8 -6.53 8.08 3.42
N ILE A 9 -5.32 8.33 3.92
CA ILE A 9 -4.21 7.36 3.87
C ILE A 9 -4.53 6.11 4.70
N GLU A 10 -5.15 6.25 5.87
CA GLU A 10 -5.58 5.11 6.70
C GLU A 10 -6.68 4.29 6.01
N ALA A 11 -7.67 4.94 5.40
CA ALA A 11 -8.71 4.26 4.64
C ALA A 11 -8.13 3.52 3.43
N MET A 12 -7.16 4.12 2.74
CA MET A 12 -6.43 3.47 1.67
C MET A 12 -5.60 2.29 2.17
N ALA A 13 -4.96 2.40 3.35
CA ALA A 13 -4.17 1.31 3.93
C ALA A 13 -5.05 0.11 4.29
N ALA A 14 -6.23 0.35 4.88
CA ALA A 14 -7.22 -0.70 5.11
C ALA A 14 -7.67 -1.36 3.79
N THR A 15 -7.92 -0.56 2.77
CA THR A 15 -8.27 -1.06 1.42
C THR A 15 -7.15 -1.91 0.82
N ILE A 16 -5.89 -1.48 0.98
CA ILE A 16 -4.71 -2.21 0.50
C ILE A 16 -4.60 -3.55 1.21
N ARG A 17 -4.79 -3.59 2.53
CA ARG A 17 -4.76 -4.85 3.30
C ARG A 17 -5.84 -5.84 2.85
N GLU A 18 -7.04 -5.36 2.53
CA GLU A 18 -8.13 -6.22 2.02
C GLU A 18 -7.87 -6.74 0.60
N LEU A 19 -7.17 -5.96 -0.23
CA LEU A 19 -6.92 -6.30 -1.64
C LEU A 19 -5.61 -7.07 -1.86
N ALA A 20 -4.63 -6.86 -0.98
CA ALA A 20 -3.32 -7.50 -1.08
C ALA A 20 -3.45 -9.00 -0.79
N VAL A 21 -3.17 -9.81 -1.81
CA VAL A 21 -3.09 -11.26 -1.69
C VAL A 21 -1.69 -11.75 -2.03
N PRO A 22 -1.20 -12.85 -1.43
CA PRO A 22 0.09 -13.44 -1.78
C PRO A 22 0.19 -13.71 -3.29
N GLY A 23 1.26 -13.23 -3.92
CA GLY A 23 1.49 -13.35 -5.37
C GLY A 23 0.82 -12.29 -6.25
N MET A 24 0.14 -11.29 -5.66
CA MET A 24 -0.41 -10.16 -6.40
C MET A 24 0.72 -9.23 -6.90
N LYS A 25 0.61 -8.77 -8.15
CA LYS A 25 1.57 -7.80 -8.70
C LYS A 25 1.32 -6.39 -8.15
N PRO A 26 2.37 -5.61 -7.84
CA PRO A 26 2.23 -4.23 -7.36
C PRO A 26 1.36 -3.34 -8.26
N LYS A 27 1.46 -3.49 -9.58
CA LYS A 27 0.62 -2.73 -10.54
C LYS A 27 -0.87 -3.05 -10.39
N ALA A 28 -1.23 -4.33 -10.24
CA ALA A 28 -2.61 -4.74 -10.08
C ALA A 28 -3.20 -4.23 -8.75
N LEU A 29 -2.40 -4.21 -7.69
CA LEU A 29 -2.80 -3.62 -6.40
C LEU A 29 -3.04 -2.12 -6.52
N ILE A 30 -2.16 -1.38 -7.21
CA ILE A 30 -2.32 0.06 -7.45
C ILE A 30 -3.59 0.34 -8.26
N GLU A 31 -3.87 -0.43 -9.30
CA GLU A 31 -5.09 -0.29 -10.11
C GLU A 31 -6.34 -0.55 -9.28
N ALA A 32 -6.39 -1.64 -8.52
CA ALA A 32 -7.52 -1.97 -7.66
C ALA A 32 -7.76 -0.91 -6.57
N VAL A 33 -6.70 -0.32 -6.01
CA VAL A 33 -6.80 0.78 -5.06
C VAL A 33 -7.32 2.04 -5.74
N LYS A 34 -6.89 2.35 -6.97
CA LYS A 34 -7.38 3.50 -7.75
C LYS A 34 -8.84 3.36 -8.16
N GLU A 35 -9.33 2.15 -8.41
CA GLU A 35 -10.76 1.93 -8.68
C GLU A 35 -11.62 2.35 -7.47
N LYS A 36 -11.17 2.04 -6.25
CA LYS A 36 -11.86 2.44 -5.01
C LYS A 36 -11.55 3.89 -4.59
N HIS A 37 -10.36 4.39 -4.92
CA HIS A 37 -9.86 5.73 -4.56
C HIS A 37 -9.35 6.47 -5.80
N PRO A 38 -10.22 6.93 -6.70
CA PRO A 38 -9.82 7.52 -7.99
C PRO A 38 -9.05 8.85 -7.86
N LYS A 39 -9.09 9.48 -6.68
CA LYS A 39 -8.37 10.72 -6.37
C LYS A 39 -6.98 10.47 -5.77
N ALA A 40 -6.65 9.23 -5.44
CA ALA A 40 -5.39 8.89 -4.82
C ALA A 40 -4.23 8.99 -5.81
N SER A 41 -3.20 9.75 -5.43
CA SER A 41 -1.94 9.76 -6.19
C SER A 41 -1.13 8.49 -5.94
N ASN A 42 -0.27 8.10 -6.88
CA ASN A 42 0.66 6.97 -6.69
C ASN A 42 1.49 7.10 -5.40
N LYS A 43 1.85 8.34 -5.01
CA LYS A 43 2.60 8.63 -3.78
C LYS A 43 1.77 8.36 -2.52
N GLU A 44 0.48 8.67 -2.55
CA GLU A 44 -0.43 8.36 -1.43
C GLU A 44 -0.68 6.87 -1.33
N ILE A 45 -0.82 6.16 -2.46
CA ILE A 45 -0.96 4.70 -2.49
C ILE A 45 0.27 4.01 -1.93
N ALA A 46 1.47 4.42 -2.35
CA ALA A 46 2.71 3.89 -1.79
C ALA A 46 2.81 4.13 -0.28
N ARG A 47 2.49 5.36 0.19
CA ARG A 47 2.49 5.67 1.64
C ARG A 47 1.49 4.82 2.42
N ALA A 48 0.30 4.61 1.87
CA ALA A 48 -0.73 3.77 2.48
C ALA A 48 -0.32 2.29 2.50
N ALA A 49 0.35 1.80 1.46
CA ALA A 49 0.92 0.46 1.44
C ALA A 49 1.98 0.29 2.53
N PHE A 50 2.93 1.23 2.63
CA PHE A 50 3.93 1.26 3.71
C PHE A 50 3.31 1.29 5.10
N LEU A 51 2.28 2.11 5.30
CA LEU A 51 1.55 2.17 6.55
C LEU A 51 0.88 0.82 6.88
N SER A 52 0.28 0.16 5.88
CA SER A 52 -0.28 -1.19 6.04
C SER A 52 0.78 -2.19 6.49
N VAL A 53 2.01 -2.12 5.97
CA VAL A 53 3.12 -3.00 6.40
C VAL A 53 3.47 -2.79 7.86
N ILE A 54 3.66 -1.53 8.26
CA ILE A 54 4.03 -1.17 9.62
C ILE A 54 2.95 -1.63 10.60
N LEU A 55 1.67 -1.40 10.26
CA LEU A 55 0.54 -1.84 11.06
C LEU A 55 0.39 -3.37 11.08
N SER A 56 0.75 -4.08 10.02
CA SER A 56 0.72 -5.54 10.01
C SER A 56 1.88 -6.14 10.79
N ALA A 57 3.04 -5.47 10.81
CA ALA A 57 4.23 -5.91 11.56
C ALA A 57 4.08 -5.82 13.08
N GLU A 58 3.18 -4.98 13.58
CA GLU A 58 2.78 -5.02 14.99
C GLU A 58 1.88 -6.22 15.33
N TYR A 59 1.31 -6.91 14.33
CA TYR A 59 0.29 -7.95 14.54
C TYR A 59 0.69 -9.35 14.04
N ASP A 60 1.53 -9.51 13.00
CA ASP A 60 2.00 -10.82 12.52
C ASP A 60 3.25 -10.74 11.63
N ALA A 61 4.23 -11.63 11.86
CA ALA A 61 5.55 -11.57 11.23
C ALA A 61 5.55 -11.99 9.75
N GLU A 62 4.62 -12.86 9.34
CA GLU A 62 4.55 -13.37 7.96
C GLU A 62 4.02 -12.33 6.96
N ASP A 63 3.01 -11.52 7.33
CA ASP A 63 2.49 -10.43 6.49
C ASP A 63 3.52 -9.31 6.28
N THR A 64 4.42 -9.13 7.25
CA THR A 64 5.50 -8.13 7.19
C THR A 64 6.48 -8.41 6.05
N GLN A 65 6.80 -9.69 5.83
CA GLN A 65 7.79 -10.09 4.83
C GLN A 65 7.27 -9.89 3.41
N ALA A 66 6.04 -10.33 3.13
CA ALA A 66 5.41 -10.18 1.82
C ALA A 66 5.29 -8.71 1.39
N LEU A 67 5.01 -7.85 2.36
CA LEU A 67 4.87 -6.42 2.16
C LEU A 67 6.21 -5.67 2.07
N HIS A 68 7.25 -6.15 2.76
CA HIS A 68 8.62 -5.64 2.63
C HIS A 68 9.20 -5.90 1.23
N ASP A 69 8.99 -7.11 0.69
CA ASP A 69 9.46 -7.48 -0.65
C ASP A 69 8.81 -6.61 -1.73
N LEU A 70 7.50 -6.35 -1.59
CA LEU A 70 6.74 -5.45 -2.47
C LEU A 70 7.30 -4.02 -2.47
N ALA A 71 7.69 -3.52 -1.30
CA ALA A 71 8.27 -2.18 -1.14
C ALA A 71 9.67 -2.07 -1.76
N MET A 72 10.50 -3.10 -1.62
CA MET A 72 11.84 -3.17 -2.23
C MET A 72 11.75 -3.21 -3.75
N GLU A 73 10.86 -4.01 -4.33
CA GLU A 73 10.67 -4.11 -5.78
C GLU A 73 10.21 -2.80 -6.41
N THR A 74 9.37 -2.02 -5.71
CA THR A 74 9.00 -0.67 -6.18
C THR A 74 10.13 0.37 -6.09
N ARG A 75 11.22 0.07 -5.38
CA ARG A 75 12.37 0.99 -5.20
C ARG A 75 13.45 0.84 -6.28
N ASP A 76 13.50 -0.32 -6.94
CA ASP A 76 14.57 -0.70 -7.88
C ASP A 76 14.14 -0.67 -9.35
N ASP A 77 12.98 -0.09 -9.69
CA ASP A 77 12.62 0.19 -11.09
C ASP A 77 13.41 1.44 -11.56
N PRO A 78 14.48 1.30 -12.37
CA PRO A 78 15.41 2.38 -12.67
C PRO A 78 14.95 3.22 -13.86
N THR A 79 13.63 3.34 -14.08
CA THR A 79 13.06 4.13 -15.17
C THR A 79 12.39 5.41 -14.66
N SER A 80 13.20 6.36 -14.19
CA SER A 80 12.86 7.79 -14.14
C SER A 80 14.09 8.65 -14.35
#